data_AF-A0A969NHT1-F1
#
_entry.id   AF-A0A969NHT1-F1
#
_cell.length_a   1.000
_cell.length_b   1.000
_cell.length_c   1.000
_cell.angle_alpha   90.00
_cell.angle_beta   90.00
_cell.angle_gamma   90.00
#
_symmetry.space_group_name_H-M   'P 1'
#
loop_
_entity.id
_entity.type
_entity.pdbx_description
1 polymer ?
#
loop_
_entity_poly.entity_id
_entity_poly.type
_entity_poly.pdbx_seq_one_letter_code
_entity_poly.pdbx_strand_id
1 'polypeptide(L)'
;GIFDVIDEQSLYGEFVENLPPKEFKPLNLPRWVKGRPQRFSGFEIIGRNLAQAQISQTVKDCCLSESAIAYYQRQIQEEEAIA
;
A
#
# COMPACT_ATOMS: atom_id res chain seq x y z
N GLY A 1 8.76 -5.22 0.37
CA GLY A 1 7.88 -4.41 -0.49
C GLY A 1 7.68 -3.05 0.12
N ILE A 2 7.35 -2.07 -0.72
CA ILE A 2 6.93 -0.72 -0.33
C ILE A 2 5.51 -0.52 -0.86
N PHE A 3 4.61 -0.01 -0.03
CA PHE A 3 3.19 0.12 -0.37
C PHE A 3 2.64 1.46 0.09
N ASP A 4 1.94 2.16 -0.79
CA ASP A 4 1.06 3.25 -0.44
C ASP A 4 -0.32 2.70 -0.08
N VAL A 5 -0.79 3.03 1.12
CA VAL A 5 -2.01 2.45 1.70
C VAL A 5 -3.04 3.53 2.01
N ILE A 6 -4.24 3.10 2.43
CA ILE A 6 -5.44 3.95 2.58
C ILE A 6 -5.33 5.09 3.59
N ASP A 7 -4.39 5.02 4.54
CA ASP A 7 -4.11 6.11 5.49
C ASP A 7 -3.07 7.11 4.95
N GLU A 8 -2.77 7.00 3.65
CA GLU A 8 -1.87 7.80 2.85
C GLU A 8 -0.39 7.71 3.28
N GLN A 9 -0.05 6.76 4.16
CA GLN A 9 1.32 6.43 4.52
C GLN A 9 1.96 5.54 3.46
N SER A 10 3.30 5.57 3.43
CA SER A 10 4.09 4.57 2.70
C SER A 10 4.65 3.58 3.71
N LEU A 11 4.39 2.30 3.52
CA LEU A 11 4.80 1.23 4.41
C LEU A 11 5.86 0.34 3.77
N TYR A 12 6.90 0.01 4.53
CA TYR A 12 7.81 -1.08 4.23
C TYR A 12 7.37 -2.35 4.95
N GLY A 13 7.30 -3.45 4.21
CA GLY A 13 7.01 -4.76 4.78
C GLY A 13 7.86 -5.85 4.13
N GLU A 14 8.15 -6.90 4.90
CA GLU A 14 8.80 -8.10 4.40
C GLU A 14 8.12 -9.33 4.98
N PHE A 15 8.14 -10.41 4.19
CA PHE A 15 7.57 -11.68 4.57
C PHE A 15 8.52 -12.78 4.11
N VAL A 16 8.74 -13.75 4.99
CA VAL A 16 9.51 -14.95 4.71
C VAL A 16 8.73 -16.13 5.27
N GLU A 17 8.49 -17.14 4.42
CA GLU A 17 7.82 -18.36 4.85
C GLU A 17 8.55 -18.99 6.05
N ASN A 18 7.80 -19.48 7.03
CA ASN A 18 8.30 -20.09 8.27
C ASN A 18 9.03 -19.14 9.24
N LEU A 19 9.08 -17.84 9.00
CA LEU A 19 9.47 -16.85 10.00
C LEU A 19 8.22 -16.19 10.60
N PRO A 20 8.28 -15.74 11.87
CA PRO A 20 7.22 -14.92 12.44
C PRO A 20 6.94 -13.69 11.56
N PRO A 21 5.66 -13.33 11.35
CA PRO A 21 5.31 -12.11 10.65
C PRO A 21 5.98 -10.91 11.30
N LYS A 22 6.55 -10.03 10.49
CA LYS A 22 7.07 -8.75 10.93
C LYS A 22 6.00 -7.69 10.70
N GLU A 23 5.91 -6.74 11.63
CA GLU A 23 5.05 -5.58 11.44
C GLU A 23 5.54 -4.74 10.26
N PHE A 24 4.57 -4.19 9.52
CA PHE A 24 4.84 -3.20 8.50
C PHE A 24 5.29 -1.92 9.19
N LYS A 25 6.33 -1.29 8.65
CA LYS A 25 6.95 -0.10 9.22
C LYS A 25 6.63 1.10 8.34
N PRO A 26 6.14 2.21 8.91
CA PRO A 26 5.98 3.44 8.14
C PRO A 26 7.36 3.96 7.71
N LEU A 27 7.44 4.37 6.45
CA LEU A 27 8.59 5.12 5.95
C LEU A 27 8.48 6.57 6.41
N ASN A 28 9.63 7.21 6.64
CA ASN A 28 9.69 8.63 6.96
C ASN A 28 9.47 9.49 5.71
N LEU A 29 8.24 9.44 5.18
CA LEU A 29 7.79 10.17 4.00
C LEU A 29 6.49 10.90 4.36
N PRO A 30 6.21 12.07 3.76
CA PRO A 30 4.94 12.74 3.95
C PRO A 30 3.79 11.86 3.44
N ARG A 31 2.61 12.05 4.06
CA ARG A 31 1.36 11.45 3.57
C ARG A 31 1.04 11.97 2.18
N TRP A 32 0.48 11.12 1.32
CA TRP A 32 0.08 11.51 -0.03
C TRP A 32 -1.43 11.82 -0.11
N VAL A 33 -1.85 13.03 0.22
CA VAL A 33 -3.29 13.37 0.30
C VAL A 33 -3.84 14.04 -0.97
N LYS A 34 -3.20 13.84 -2.14
CA LYS A 34 -3.55 14.52 -3.39
C LYS A 34 -3.55 13.57 -4.59
N GLY A 35 -4.68 12.90 -4.79
CA GLY A 35 -4.88 11.93 -5.86
C GLY A 35 -3.99 10.70 -5.72
N ARG A 36 -3.90 9.90 -6.79
CA ARG A 36 -3.07 8.69 -6.83
C ARG A 36 -1.58 9.01 -6.54
N PRO A 37 -0.92 8.28 -5.63
CA PRO A 37 0.51 8.37 -5.42
C PRO A 37 1.32 8.14 -6.71
N GLN A 38 2.29 9.01 -6.98
CA GLN A 38 3.24 8.86 -8.10
C GLN A 38 4.60 8.31 -7.67
N ARG A 39 4.77 8.00 -6.38
CA ARG A 39 5.97 7.36 -5.85
C ARG A 39 5.91 5.84 -6.06
N PHE A 40 7.05 5.19 -5.86
CA PHE A 40 7.16 3.76 -6.04
C PHE A 40 6.33 2.99 -5.01
N SER A 41 5.43 2.15 -5.50
CA SER A 41 4.75 1.09 -4.75
C SER A 41 4.97 -0.23 -5.49
N GLY A 42 5.51 -1.22 -4.79
CA GLY A 42 5.87 -2.50 -5.39
C GLY A 42 6.61 -3.42 -4.43
N PHE A 43 6.68 -4.69 -4.83
CA PHE A 43 7.34 -5.72 -4.06
C PHE A 43 7.87 -6.83 -4.97
N GLU A 44 8.81 -7.59 -4.43
CA GLU A 44 9.39 -8.75 -5.09
C GLU A 44 8.91 -10.01 -4.38
N ILE A 45 8.70 -11.08 -5.15
CA ILE A 45 8.39 -12.42 -4.62
C ILE A 45 9.44 -13.38 -5.17
N ILE A 46 10.14 -14.06 -4.28
CA ILE A 46 11.16 -15.05 -4.61
C ILE A 46 10.64 -16.42 -4.16
N GLY A 47 10.59 -17.38 -5.09
CA GLY A 47 10.10 -18.72 -4.82
C GLY A 47 10.17 -19.62 -6.04
N ARG A 48 9.69 -20.85 -5.90
CA ARG A 48 9.63 -21.85 -6.98
C ARG A 48 8.18 -22.05 -7.42
N ASN A 49 7.98 -22.30 -8.71
CA ASN A 49 6.65 -22.58 -9.30
C ASN A 49 5.58 -21.52 -8.96
N LEU A 50 5.97 -20.24 -8.97
CA LEU A 50 5.07 -19.13 -8.65
C LEU A 50 3.95 -19.03 -9.70
N ALA A 51 2.71 -18.98 -9.24
CA ALA A 51 1.54 -18.75 -10.10
C ALA A 51 1.43 -17.26 -10.46
N GLN A 52 2.34 -16.77 -11.29
CA GLN A 52 2.53 -15.33 -11.58
C GLN A 52 1.24 -14.61 -12.00
N ALA A 53 0.40 -15.24 -12.82
CA ALA A 53 -0.87 -14.66 -13.26
C ALA A 53 -1.85 -14.46 -12.09
N GLN A 54 -1.96 -15.45 -11.21
CA GLN A 54 -2.82 -15.37 -10.02
C GLN A 54 -2.31 -14.34 -9.04
N ILE A 55 -0.99 -14.34 -8.78
CA ILE A 55 -0.34 -13.33 -7.94
C ILE A 55 -0.62 -11.92 -8.47
N SER A 56 -0.41 -11.70 -9.77
CA SER A 56 -0.68 -10.40 -10.39
C SER A 56 -2.13 -9.98 -10.24
N GLN A 57 -3.07 -10.92 -10.43
CA GLN A 57 -4.49 -10.63 -10.27
C GLN A 57 -4.83 -10.28 -8.82
N THR A 58 -4.37 -11.07 -7.85
CA THR A 58 -4.56 -10.79 -6.42
C THR A 58 -4.06 -9.41 -6.04
N VAL A 59 -2.89 -8.98 -6.54
CA VAL A 59 -2.39 -7.62 -6.29
C VAL A 59 -3.30 -6.56 -6.87
N LYS A 60 -3.80 -6.75 -8.11
CA LYS A 60 -4.73 -5.81 -8.76
C LYS A 60 -6.07 -5.71 -8.03
N ASP A 61 -6.55 -6.83 -7.48
CA ASP A 61 -7.82 -6.87 -6.72
C ASP A 61 -7.73 -6.07 -5.42
N CYS A 62 -6.52 -5.84 -4.89
CA CYS A 62 -6.28 -4.98 -3.73
C CYS A 62 -6.12 -3.49 -4.09
N CYS A 63 -6.02 -3.13 -5.38
CA CYS A 63 -5.84 -1.74 -5.79
C CYS A 63 -7.15 -0.95 -5.70
N LEU A 64 -7.06 0.29 -5.23
CA LEU A 64 -8.20 1.20 -5.18
C LEU A 64 -8.47 1.87 -6.54
N SER A 65 -9.76 2.11 -6.80
CA SER A 65 -10.21 3.00 -7.87
C SER A 65 -9.88 4.47 -7.54
N GLU A 66 -9.84 5.33 -8.55
CA GLU A 66 -9.66 6.79 -8.36
C GLU A 66 -10.73 7.38 -7.42
N SER A 67 -11.97 6.91 -7.55
CA SER A 67 -13.07 7.37 -6.69
C SER A 67 -12.90 6.98 -5.22
N ALA A 68 -12.37 5.78 -4.95
CA ALA A 68 -12.08 5.32 -3.60
C ALA A 68 -10.91 6.10 -2.99
N ILE A 69 -9.85 6.35 -3.77
CA ILE A 69 -8.72 7.19 -3.35
C ILE A 69 -9.22 8.59 -2.96
N ALA A 70 -10.01 9.24 -3.82
CA ALA A 70 -10.55 10.56 -3.54
C ALA A 70 -11.45 10.59 -2.28
N TYR A 71 -12.23 9.53 -2.06
CA TYR A 71 -13.08 9.39 -0.87
C TYR A 71 -12.24 9.36 0.42
N TYR A 72 -11.23 8.48 0.51
CA TYR A 72 -10.41 8.35 1.72
C TYR A 72 -9.56 9.60 1.99
N GLN A 73 -8.97 10.19 0.94
CA GLN A 73 -8.19 11.42 1.10
C GLN A 73 -9.03 12.59 1.60
N ARG A 74 -10.30 12.67 1.18
CA ARG A 74 -11.23 13.68 1.71
C ARG A 74 -11.50 13.46 3.20
N GLN A 75 -11.70 12.22 3.64
CA GLN A 75 -11.92 11.93 5.06
C GLN A 75 -10.71 12.36 5.91
N ILE A 76 -9.49 12.03 5.49
CA ILE A 76 -8.26 12.43 6.19
C ILE A 76 -8.13 13.95 6.28
N GLN A 77 -8.44 14.66 5.19
CA GLN A 77 -8.42 16.13 5.17
C GLN A 77 -9.47 16.75 6.10
N GLU A 78 -10.66 16.15 6.18
CA GLU A 78 -11.73 16.58 7.09
C GLU A 78 -11.35 16.33 8.57
N GLU A 79 -10.71 15.20 8.87
CA GLU A 79 -10.19 14.90 10.21
C GLU A 79 -9.08 15.87 10.64
N GLU A 80 -8.13 16.17 9.75
CA GLU A 80 -7.03 17.11 10.02
C GLU A 80 -7.52 18.57 10.15
N ALA A 81 -8.64 18.93 9.55
CA ALA A 81 -9.22 20.27 9.68
C ALA A 81 -9.92 20.52 11.03
N ILE A 82 -10.20 19.45 11.79
CA ILE A 82 -10.91 19.49 13.08
C ILE A 82 -9.93 19.30 14.26
N ALA A 83 -8.71 18.84 14.01
CA ALA A 83 -7.64 18.61 14.99
C ALA A 83 -6.80 19.87 15.26
#